data_AF-A0A2P2LMG5-F1
#
_entry.id   AF-A0A2P2LMG5-F1
#
_cell.length_a   1.000
_cell.length_b   1.000
_cell.length_c   1.000
_cell.angle_alpha   90.00
_cell.angle_beta   90.00
_cell.angle_gamma   90.00
#
_symmetry.space_group_name_H-M   'P 1'
#
loop_
_entity.id
_entity.type
_entity.pdbx_description
1 polymer ?
#
loop_
_entity_poly.entity_id
_entity_poly.type
_entity_poly.pdbx_seq_one_letter_code
_entity_poly.pdbx_strand_id
1 'polypeptide(L)'
;MASSSLSSNKQQNGQFVPSDLYVLQKHAFFFDRNQDGIVYPWETFKGMRALGFGILLSSGTAILVNGLLSQKTRPGKFPSLLFPIEIKNINKGKHGSDTDVYDTEGRFVPEKFEEIFKKYARSHPNALTSEELNAMLKANREPKNYAGWWVY
;
A
#
# COMPACT_ATOMS: atom_id res chain seq x y z
N MET A 1 2.96 -25.71 31.44
CA MET A 1 2.18 -26.12 30.25
C MET A 1 2.49 -25.14 29.14
N ALA A 2 2.88 -25.65 27.97
CA ALA A 2 3.38 -24.88 26.83
C ALA A 2 2.29 -23.99 26.24
N SER A 3 2.56 -22.69 26.07
CA SER A 3 1.77 -21.82 25.21
C SER A 3 2.47 -21.80 23.84
N SER A 4 2.13 -22.79 23.04
CA SER A 4 2.68 -23.06 21.73
C SER A 4 2.21 -22.05 20.68
N SER A 5 3.17 -21.59 19.88
CA SER A 5 3.07 -21.09 18.50
C SER A 5 2.40 -19.73 18.22
N LEU A 6 3.13 -18.64 18.45
CA LEU A 6 2.92 -17.33 17.80
C LEU A 6 3.56 -17.22 16.39
N SER A 7 4.03 -18.32 15.80
CA SER A 7 4.87 -18.28 14.58
C SER A 7 4.43 -19.18 13.41
N SER A 8 3.24 -19.79 13.40
CA SER A 8 3.02 -20.99 12.56
C SER A 8 2.07 -20.86 11.35
N ASN A 9 1.74 -19.67 10.83
CA ASN A 9 0.69 -19.57 9.79
C ASN A 9 1.08 -18.81 8.51
N LYS A 10 2.37 -18.70 8.16
CA LYS A 10 2.80 -17.82 7.07
C LYS A 10 3.20 -18.44 5.73
N GLN A 11 3.19 -19.76 5.58
CA GLN A 11 3.38 -20.42 4.29
C GLN A 11 2.66 -21.77 4.29
N GLN A 12 1.48 -21.85 3.67
CA GLN A 12 0.93 -23.14 3.27
C GLN A 12 1.39 -23.39 1.82
N ASN A 13 2.12 -24.48 1.59
CA ASN A 13 2.59 -24.91 0.26
C ASN A 13 3.38 -23.86 -0.56
N GLY A 14 4.17 -22.99 0.10
CA GLY A 14 4.98 -21.97 -0.58
C GLY A 14 4.21 -20.73 -1.02
N GLN A 15 2.91 -20.66 -0.75
CA GLN A 15 2.08 -19.47 -1.00
C GLN A 15 2.04 -18.55 0.22
N PHE A 16 2.10 -17.25 -0.03
CA PHE A 16 1.88 -16.21 0.95
C PHE A 16 0.39 -16.05 1.22
N VAL A 17 0.01 -16.09 2.49
CA VAL A 17 -1.36 -15.86 2.94
C VAL A 17 -1.39 -14.59 3.79
N PRO A 18 -2.04 -13.50 3.33
CA PRO A 18 -2.17 -12.29 4.13
C PRO A 18 -3.09 -12.53 5.33
N SER A 19 -2.74 -11.96 6.49
CA SER A 19 -3.59 -12.04 7.68
C SER A 19 -4.83 -11.17 7.55
N ASP A 20 -5.96 -11.65 8.06
CA ASP A 20 -7.19 -10.85 8.16
C ASP A 20 -7.05 -9.59 9.01
N LEU A 21 -6.12 -9.62 9.97
CA LEU A 21 -5.83 -8.49 10.85
C LEU A 21 -5.13 -7.34 10.11
N TYR A 22 -4.24 -7.66 9.16
CA TYR A 22 -3.40 -6.67 8.47
C TYR A 22 -3.96 -6.37 7.09
N VAL A 23 -4.99 -5.53 7.04
CA VAL A 23 -5.72 -5.19 5.81
C VAL A 23 -4.80 -4.60 4.73
N LEU A 24 -3.75 -3.86 5.10
CA LEU A 24 -2.78 -3.35 4.14
C LEU A 24 -2.01 -4.47 3.42
N GLN A 25 -1.75 -5.60 4.07
CA GLN A 25 -1.15 -6.77 3.42
C GLN A 25 -2.11 -7.39 2.41
N LYS A 26 -3.41 -7.45 2.71
CA LYS A 26 -4.43 -7.90 1.75
C LYS A 26 -4.51 -6.99 0.54
N HIS A 27 -4.45 -5.67 0.76
CA HIS A 27 -4.41 -4.70 -0.33
C HIS A 27 -3.21 -4.94 -1.24
N ALA A 28 -2.01 -5.10 -0.67
CA ALA A 28 -0.81 -5.38 -1.45
C ALA A 28 -0.82 -6.76 -2.12
N PHE A 29 -1.44 -7.76 -1.49
CA PHE A 29 -1.58 -9.11 -2.02
C PHE A 29 -2.34 -9.18 -3.35
N PHE A 30 -3.23 -8.22 -3.64
CA PHE A 30 -3.84 -8.12 -4.97
C PHE A 30 -2.80 -8.05 -6.10
N PHE A 31 -1.68 -7.38 -5.85
CA PHE A 31 -0.61 -7.20 -6.83
C PHE A 31 0.36 -8.38 -6.91
N ASP A 32 0.43 -9.23 -5.89
CA ASP A 32 1.25 -10.44 -5.87
C ASP A 32 0.58 -11.53 -6.71
N ARG A 33 1.06 -11.69 -7.95
CA ARG A 33 0.35 -12.49 -8.95
C ARG A 33 0.70 -13.95 -8.91
N ASN A 34 1.90 -14.28 -8.45
CA ASN A 34 2.35 -15.64 -8.23
C ASN A 34 2.16 -16.11 -6.77
N GLN A 35 1.72 -15.22 -5.87
CA GLN A 35 1.39 -15.49 -4.48
C GLN A 35 2.62 -15.90 -3.66
N ASP A 36 3.82 -15.39 -3.96
CA ASP A 36 5.05 -15.70 -3.22
C ASP A 36 5.36 -14.71 -2.08
N GLY A 37 4.53 -13.68 -1.92
CA GLY A 37 4.67 -12.62 -0.92
C GLY A 37 5.61 -11.49 -1.33
N ILE A 38 6.08 -11.49 -2.57
CA ILE A 38 6.96 -10.49 -3.17
C ILE A 38 6.28 -9.91 -4.41
N VAL A 39 6.22 -8.59 -4.51
CA VAL A 39 5.68 -7.92 -5.69
C VAL A 39 6.82 -7.27 -6.47
N TYR A 40 6.99 -7.69 -7.72
CA TYR A 40 7.92 -7.08 -8.65
C TYR A 40 7.25 -6.06 -9.59
N PRO A 41 8.02 -5.18 -10.28
CA PRO A 41 7.43 -4.16 -11.15
C PRO A 41 6.48 -4.72 -12.22
N TRP A 42 6.77 -5.90 -12.79
CA TRP A 42 5.89 -6.53 -13.79
C TRP A 42 4.57 -7.01 -13.19
N GLU A 43 4.52 -7.31 -11.90
CA GLU A 43 3.29 -7.71 -11.21
C GLU A 43 2.46 -6.49 -10.83
N THR A 44 3.12 -5.42 -10.36
CA THR A 44 2.46 -4.10 -10.21
C THR A 44 1.85 -3.66 -11.54
N PHE A 45 2.59 -3.77 -12.65
CA PHE A 45 2.07 -3.51 -13.99
C PHE A 45 0.83 -4.36 -14.30
N LYS A 46 0.90 -5.69 -14.12
CA LYS A 46 -0.24 -6.58 -14.34
C LYS A 46 -1.44 -6.23 -13.46
N GLY A 47 -1.22 -5.89 -12.20
CA GLY A 47 -2.28 -5.45 -11.28
C GLY A 47 -2.93 -4.16 -11.73
N MET A 48 -2.15 -3.16 -12.16
CA MET A 48 -2.68 -1.92 -12.74
C MET A 48 -3.48 -2.17 -14.02
N ARG A 49 -3.01 -3.08 -14.88
CA ARG A 49 -3.76 -3.50 -16.08
C ARG A 49 -5.08 -4.20 -15.71
N ALA A 50 -5.09 -5.01 -14.65
CA ALA A 50 -6.29 -5.66 -14.15
C ALA A 50 -7.32 -4.68 -13.58
N LEU A 51 -6.87 -3.52 -13.06
CA LEU A 51 -7.75 -2.41 -12.64
C LEU A 51 -8.28 -1.57 -13.82
N GLY A 52 -7.88 -1.88 -15.06
CA GLY A 52 -8.35 -1.18 -16.27
C GLY A 52 -7.46 -0.01 -16.71
N PHE A 53 -6.32 0.24 -16.06
CA PHE A 53 -5.43 1.34 -16.44
C PHE A 53 -4.70 1.07 -17.77
N GLY A 54 -4.42 2.13 -18.53
CA GLY A 54 -3.65 2.09 -19.79
C GLY A 54 -2.19 1.62 -19.62
N ILE A 55 -1.52 1.25 -20.71
CA ILE A 55 -0.14 0.73 -20.69
C ILE A 55 0.83 1.75 -20.10
N LEU A 56 0.78 3.01 -20.57
CA LEU A 56 1.69 4.06 -20.10
C LEU A 56 1.56 4.32 -18.60
N LEU A 57 0.32 4.49 -18.10
CA LEU A 57 0.07 4.70 -16.69
C LEU A 57 0.51 3.48 -15.86
N SER A 58 0.19 2.27 -16.32
CA SER A 58 0.58 1.03 -15.64
C SER A 58 2.10 0.89 -15.52
N SER A 59 2.84 1.21 -16.59
CA SER A 59 4.31 1.18 -16.58
C SER A 59 4.91 2.24 -15.66
N GLY A 60 4.38 3.47 -15.70
CA GLY A 60 4.83 4.55 -14.83
C GLY A 60 4.60 4.24 -13.36
N THR A 61 3.41 3.77 -13.00
CA THR A 61 3.09 3.36 -11.62
C THR A 61 3.95 2.19 -11.15
N ALA A 62 4.19 1.18 -11.99
CA ALA A 62 5.04 0.05 -11.64
C ALA A 62 6.47 0.48 -11.27
N ILE A 63 7.08 1.37 -12.07
CA ILE A 63 8.43 1.88 -11.78
C ILE A 63 8.43 2.69 -10.48
N LEU A 64 7.47 3.59 -10.32
CA LEU A 64 7.40 4.50 -9.18
C LEU A 64 7.15 3.75 -7.86
N VAL A 65 6.15 2.88 -7.81
CA VAL A 65 5.76 2.14 -6.60
C VAL A 65 6.88 1.21 -6.16
N ASN A 66 7.40 0.39 -7.07
CA ASN A 66 8.48 -0.53 -6.74
C ASN A 66 9.79 0.19 -6.40
N GLY A 67 10.12 1.27 -7.13
CA GLY A 67 11.30 2.09 -6.85
C GLY A 67 11.27 2.71 -5.45
N LEU A 68 10.11 3.23 -5.03
CA LEU A 68 9.96 3.88 -3.71
C LEU A 68 9.80 2.90 -2.54
N LEU A 69 9.17 1.73 -2.75
CA LEU A 69 8.83 0.81 -1.67
C LEU A 69 9.80 -0.36 -1.49
N SER A 70 10.59 -0.71 -2.51
CA SER A 70 11.48 -1.88 -2.49
C SER A 70 12.44 -1.88 -1.30
N GLN A 71 13.17 -0.78 -1.08
CA GLN A 71 14.14 -0.74 0.02
C GLN A 71 13.46 -0.59 1.39
N LYS A 72 12.35 0.17 1.46
CA LYS A 72 11.60 0.38 2.71
C LYS A 72 11.04 -0.93 3.27
N THR A 73 10.56 -1.81 2.39
CA THR A 73 10.00 -3.12 2.78
C THR A 73 11.07 -4.20 3.01
N ARG A 74 12.35 -3.91 2.75
CA ARG A 74 13.46 -4.86 2.88
C ARG A 74 14.60 -4.34 3.78
N PRO A 75 14.30 -3.95 5.03
CA PRO A 75 15.32 -3.42 5.93
C PRO A 75 16.41 -4.46 6.19
N GLY A 76 17.66 -3.99 6.21
CA GLY A 76 18.84 -4.85 6.37
C GLY A 76 19.24 -5.65 5.14
N LYS A 77 18.51 -5.54 4.01
CA LYS A 77 18.89 -6.17 2.74
C LYS A 77 19.57 -5.16 1.81
N PHE A 78 20.54 -5.64 1.02
CA PHE A 78 21.18 -4.81 -0.02
C PHE A 78 20.15 -4.37 -1.08
N PRO A 79 20.24 -3.15 -1.63
CA PRO A 79 19.37 -2.70 -2.71
C PRO A 79 19.34 -3.69 -3.88
N SER A 80 18.15 -4.04 -4.34
CA SER A 80 17.98 -4.94 -5.49
C SER A 80 17.59 -4.14 -6.72
N LEU A 81 18.28 -4.39 -7.83
CA LEU A 81 17.98 -3.82 -9.14
C LEU A 81 16.65 -4.30 -9.73
N LEU A 82 16.05 -5.34 -9.14
CA LEU A 82 14.73 -5.85 -9.53
C LEU A 82 13.59 -5.17 -8.75
N PHE A 83 13.91 -4.33 -7.78
CA PHE A 83 12.95 -3.59 -6.96
C PHE A 83 11.79 -4.43 -6.36
N PRO A 84 12.07 -5.54 -5.66
CA PRO A 84 11.04 -6.35 -5.02
C PRO A 84 10.43 -5.63 -3.81
N ILE A 85 9.12 -5.73 -3.65
CA ILE A 85 8.37 -5.28 -2.46
C ILE A 85 8.01 -6.51 -1.63
N GLU A 86 8.40 -6.57 -0.35
CA GLU A 86 8.01 -7.66 0.55
C GLU A 86 6.70 -7.33 1.28
N ILE A 87 5.60 -8.03 0.93
CA ILE A 87 4.26 -7.73 1.46
C ILE A 87 4.22 -7.80 2.98
N LYS A 88 4.93 -8.76 3.59
CA LYS A 88 5.00 -8.90 5.05
C LYS A 88 5.44 -7.63 5.78
N ASN A 89 6.15 -6.72 5.10
CA ASN A 89 6.71 -5.49 5.64
C ASN A 89 6.07 -4.24 5.00
N ILE A 90 4.94 -4.39 4.29
CA ILE A 90 4.34 -3.29 3.52
C ILE A 90 3.96 -2.08 4.38
N ASN A 91 3.69 -2.28 5.67
CA ASN A 91 3.44 -1.21 6.62
C ASN A 91 4.63 -0.25 6.78
N LYS A 92 5.86 -0.69 6.49
CA LYS A 92 7.06 0.19 6.43
C LYS A 92 7.08 1.09 5.21
N GLY A 93 6.28 0.77 4.20
CA GLY A 93 6.08 1.58 3.00
C GLY A 93 5.19 2.80 3.23
N LYS A 94 4.44 2.84 4.34
CA LYS A 94 3.62 3.98 4.73
C LYS A 94 4.47 5.25 4.85
N HIS A 95 3.86 6.38 4.53
CA HIS A 95 4.48 7.70 4.59
C HIS A 95 3.56 8.64 5.37
N GLY A 96 4.09 9.65 6.05
CA GLY A 96 3.25 10.46 6.95
C GLY A 96 2.23 11.35 6.25
N SER A 97 2.32 11.56 4.94
CA SER A 97 1.27 12.23 4.16
C SER A 97 0.04 11.36 3.85
N ASP A 98 -0.17 10.26 4.57
CA ASP A 98 -1.31 9.36 4.34
C ASP A 98 -2.59 9.85 5.06
N THR A 99 -3.62 9.02 5.10
CA THR A 99 -4.91 9.34 5.74
C THR A 99 -5.07 8.72 7.13
N ASP A 100 -4.07 7.99 7.62
CA ASP A 100 -4.16 7.11 8.80
C ASP A 100 -5.27 6.03 8.74
N VAL A 101 -5.88 5.80 7.56
CA VAL A 101 -6.88 4.72 7.37
C VAL A 101 -6.30 3.34 7.65
N TYR A 102 -4.99 3.19 7.46
CA TYR A 102 -4.25 2.09 8.04
C TYR A 102 -3.43 2.62 9.20
N ASP A 103 -3.31 1.89 10.29
CA ASP A 103 -2.39 2.25 11.37
C ASP A 103 -0.92 1.91 11.04
N THR A 104 0.01 2.09 11.98
CA THR A 104 1.45 1.83 11.77
C THR A 104 1.79 0.36 11.49
N GLU A 105 0.91 -0.55 11.90
CA GLU A 105 1.04 -2.00 11.67
C GLU A 105 0.32 -2.45 10.38
N GLY A 106 -0.44 -1.55 9.74
CA GLY A 106 -1.21 -1.84 8.53
C GLY A 106 -2.61 -2.43 8.81
N ARG A 107 -3.15 -2.26 10.02
CA ARG A 107 -4.53 -2.61 10.37
C ARG A 107 -5.47 -1.48 9.94
N PHE A 108 -6.69 -1.81 9.52
CA PHE A 108 -7.67 -0.81 9.10
C PHE A 108 -8.27 -0.08 10.32
N VAL A 109 -8.40 1.24 10.22
CA VAL A 109 -8.99 2.12 11.24
C VAL A 109 -10.27 2.73 10.67
N PRO A 110 -11.45 2.14 10.95
CA PRO A 110 -12.73 2.58 10.37
C PRO A 110 -13.04 4.06 10.64
N GLU A 111 -12.69 4.55 11.83
CA GLU A 111 -12.95 5.92 12.25
C GLU A 111 -12.22 6.93 11.33
N LYS A 112 -10.97 6.63 10.95
CA LYS A 112 -10.17 7.45 10.03
C LYS A 112 -10.74 7.43 8.61
N PHE A 113 -11.30 6.31 8.19
CA PHE A 113 -11.99 6.23 6.90
C PHE A 113 -13.24 7.10 6.88
N GLU A 114 -14.09 7.02 7.91
CA GLU A 114 -15.29 7.85 8.02
C GLU A 114 -14.97 9.35 8.15
N GLU A 115 -13.86 9.70 8.82
CA GLU A 115 -13.38 11.09 8.92
C GLU A 115 -13.10 11.73 7.55
N ILE A 116 -12.64 10.95 6.55
CA ILE A 116 -12.42 11.44 5.19
C ILE A 116 -13.70 12.04 4.62
N PHE A 117 -14.79 11.26 4.64
CA PHE A 117 -16.05 11.69 4.06
C PHE A 117 -16.68 12.82 4.87
N LYS A 118 -16.67 12.73 6.21
CA LYS A 118 -17.18 13.79 7.08
C LYS A 118 -16.48 15.13 6.86
N LYS A 119 -15.19 15.12 6.56
CA LYS A 119 -14.39 16.35 6.42
C LYS A 119 -14.41 16.92 5.00
N TYR A 120 -14.36 16.07 3.98
CA TYR A 120 -14.12 16.49 2.60
C TYR A 120 -15.28 16.27 1.64
N ALA A 121 -16.23 15.36 1.93
CA ALA A 121 -17.32 15.02 1.01
C ALA A 121 -18.49 16.02 1.15
N ARG A 122 -18.35 17.20 0.53
CA ARG A 122 -19.31 18.31 0.60
C ARG A 122 -20.41 18.21 -0.44
N SER A 123 -20.09 17.57 -1.57
CA SER A 123 -20.98 17.43 -2.72
C SER A 123 -21.85 16.18 -2.62
N HIS A 124 -21.27 15.04 -2.21
CA HIS A 124 -21.97 13.77 -2.04
C HIS A 124 -21.53 13.11 -0.74
N PRO A 125 -22.44 12.60 0.12
CA PRO A 125 -22.07 12.07 1.44
C PRO A 125 -21.07 10.90 1.42
N ASN A 126 -21.00 10.15 0.33
CA ASN A 126 -20.24 8.91 0.19
C ASN A 126 -19.25 8.91 -1.00
N ALA A 127 -18.95 10.09 -1.56
CA ALA A 127 -17.99 10.22 -2.65
C ALA A 127 -17.29 11.59 -2.60
N LEU A 128 -16.03 11.63 -3.06
CA LEU A 128 -15.29 12.87 -3.22
C LEU A 128 -15.27 13.26 -4.69
N THR A 129 -15.54 14.53 -4.98
CA THR A 129 -15.20 15.09 -6.28
C THR A 129 -13.68 15.21 -6.43
N SER A 130 -13.18 15.40 -7.65
CA SER A 130 -11.75 15.63 -7.88
C SER A 130 -11.20 16.84 -7.10
N GLU A 131 -12.02 17.87 -6.90
CA GLU A 131 -11.63 19.06 -6.13
C GLU A 131 -11.55 18.76 -4.63
N GLU A 132 -12.52 18.04 -4.09
CA GLU A 132 -12.55 17.61 -2.68
C GLU A 132 -11.42 16.64 -2.37
N LEU A 133 -11.13 15.71 -3.27
CA LEU A 133 -9.98 14.81 -3.18
C LEU A 133 -8.67 15.59 -3.19
N ASN A 134 -8.52 16.56 -4.09
CA ASN A 134 -7.33 17.42 -4.12
C ASN A 134 -7.18 18.26 -2.83
N ALA A 135 -8.29 18.76 -2.28
CA ALA A 135 -8.28 19.47 -1.00
C ALA A 135 -7.83 18.55 0.15
N MET A 136 -8.29 17.30 0.17
CA MET A 136 -7.81 16.28 1.11
C MET A 136 -6.32 16.03 0.97
N LEU A 137 -5.84 15.76 -0.26
CA LEU A 137 -4.43 15.49 -0.52
C LEU A 137 -3.55 16.66 -0.08
N LYS A 138 -3.94 17.91 -0.39
CA LYS A 138 -3.20 19.11 0.04
C LYS A 138 -3.16 19.26 1.56
N ALA A 139 -4.26 18.96 2.25
CA ALA A 139 -4.34 19.06 3.71
C ALA A 139 -3.49 17.99 4.43
N ASN A 140 -3.31 16.82 3.82
CA ASN A 140 -2.53 15.72 4.40
C ASN A 140 -1.04 15.78 4.06
N ARG A 141 -0.60 16.70 3.18
CA ARG A 141 0.82 16.83 2.83
C ARG A 141 1.67 17.21 4.05
N GLU A 142 2.65 16.37 4.39
CA GLU A 142 3.64 16.69 5.40
C GLU A 142 4.50 17.89 4.99
N PRO A 143 4.78 18.83 5.92
CA PRO A 143 5.71 19.92 5.68
C PRO A 143 7.10 19.38 5.27
N LYS A 144 7.67 19.93 4.19
CA LYS A 144 9.01 19.59 3.65
C LYS A 144 9.16 18.19 3.03
N ASN A 145 8.07 17.44 2.82
CA ASN A 145 8.10 16.16 2.09
C ASN A 145 7.92 16.35 0.57
N TYR A 146 8.88 17.04 -0.07
CA TYR A 146 8.80 17.40 -1.49
C TYR A 146 8.71 16.18 -2.43
N ALA A 147 9.36 15.06 -2.07
CA ALA A 147 9.26 13.82 -2.84
C ALA A 147 7.86 13.18 -2.77
N GLY A 148 7.18 13.29 -1.62
CA GLY A 148 5.79 12.82 -1.45
C GLY A 148 4.75 13.68 -2.16
N TRP A 149 5.05 14.96 -2.46
CA TRP A 149 4.14 15.86 -3.14
C TRP A 149 4.04 15.61 -4.66
N TRP A 150 5.05 14.98 -5.28
CA TRP A 150 5.04 14.64 -6.71
C TRP A 150 4.32 13.32 -7.03
N VAL A 151 4.00 12.53 -6.01
CA VAL A 151 3.29 11.25 -6.15
C VAL A 151 1.76 11.46 -6.19
N TYR A 152 1.28 12.69 -5.96
CA TYR A 152 -0.14 13.09 -6.04
C TYR A 152 -0.33 14.50 -6.60
#